data_AF-A0A8S0QMG2-F1
#
_entry.id   AF-A0A8S0QMG2-F1
#
_cell.length_a   1.000
_cell.length_b   1.000
_cell.length_c   1.000
_cell.angle_alpha   90.00
_cell.angle_beta   90.00
_cell.angle_gamma   90.00
#
_symmetry.space_group_name_H-M   'P 1'
#
loop_
_entity.id
_entity.type
_entity.pdbx_description
1 polymer ?
#
loop_
_entity_poly.entity_id
_entity_poly.type
_entity_poly.pdbx_seq_one_letter_code
_entity_poly.pdbx_strand_id
1 'polypeptide(L)'
;MSDHKATVIDGKAIAQTIRSEIATEVRRLSETYGKVPGLAVVIVGNRKDSESYVNMKRKACAEVGIKSVDTNLPEDVSETELICRVHYLNVNPDVHGILVQLPLPKHINEEKVLTEIALEKDVDGFHPMNIGKLAMKGREPLFVPCTPKGCVELLKRSGITIKGKKAVVVGRSNIVGLPVTLLLLKEDATVTVVHSGTKEPESIIREADIIIAAVGQAMMVTIASPCPYCLHNECN
;
A
#
# COMPACT_ATOMS: atom_id res chain seq x y z
N MET A 1 4.37 4.19 38.61
CA MET A 1 4.18 3.79 37.20
C MET A 1 4.32 5.07 36.40
N SER A 2 5.43 5.23 35.68
CA SER A 2 5.61 6.41 34.83
C SER A 2 4.52 6.39 33.75
N ASP A 3 3.81 7.50 33.65
CA ASP A 3 2.77 7.74 32.65
C ASP A 3 3.45 7.92 31.28
N HIS A 4 3.96 6.82 30.71
CA HIS A 4 4.55 6.81 29.38
C HIS A 4 3.43 6.88 28.35
N LYS A 5 3.00 8.09 28.07
CA LYS A 5 2.09 8.41 26.97
C LYS A 5 2.81 8.12 25.65
N ALA A 6 2.21 7.27 24.82
CA ALA A 6 2.73 6.99 23.49
C ALA A 6 2.76 8.26 22.64
N THR A 7 3.83 8.44 21.86
CA THR A 7 3.89 9.46 20.82
C THR A 7 3.07 8.99 19.61
N VAL A 8 2.07 9.76 19.22
CA VAL A 8 1.22 9.45 18.07
C VAL A 8 1.99 9.73 16.78
N ILE A 9 2.05 8.75 15.88
CA ILE A 9 2.49 8.95 14.50
C ILE A 9 1.32 9.56 13.72
N ASP A 10 1.38 10.86 13.46
CA ASP A 10 0.33 11.58 12.70
C ASP A 10 0.48 11.33 11.19
N GLY A 11 -0.11 10.22 10.74
CA GLY A 11 -0.12 9.86 9.32
C GLY A 11 -0.86 10.87 8.43
N LYS A 12 -1.81 11.64 8.97
CA LYS A 12 -2.55 12.65 8.21
C LYS A 12 -1.65 13.86 7.91
N ALA A 13 -0.92 14.33 8.90
CA ALA A 13 0.06 15.41 8.73
C ALA A 13 1.16 14.98 7.76
N ILE A 14 1.74 13.79 7.93
CA ILE A 14 2.77 13.26 7.03
C ILE A 14 2.25 13.15 5.59
N ALA A 15 1.04 12.60 5.39
CA ALA A 15 0.45 12.49 4.06
C ALA A 15 0.19 13.87 3.41
N GLN A 16 -0.19 14.89 4.19
CA GLN A 16 -0.36 16.25 3.69
C GLN A 16 0.97 16.85 3.21
N THR A 17 2.06 16.62 3.94
CA THR A 17 3.40 17.05 3.54
C THR A 17 3.79 16.38 2.22
N ILE A 18 3.63 15.05 2.11
CA ILE A 18 3.91 14.29 0.89
C ILE A 18 3.09 14.82 -0.30
N ARG A 19 1.78 15.08 -0.11
CA ARG A 19 0.94 15.67 -1.17
C ARG A 19 1.43 17.04 -1.63
N SER A 20 1.95 17.86 -0.71
CA SER A 20 2.47 19.19 -1.04
C SER A 20 3.78 19.12 -1.84
N GLU A 21 4.65 18.15 -1.50
CA GLU A 21 5.86 17.83 -2.27
C GLU A 21 5.49 17.37 -3.69
N ILE A 22 4.55 16.43 -3.81
CA ILE A 22 4.06 15.91 -5.11
C ILE A 22 3.41 17.02 -5.95
N ALA A 23 2.57 17.87 -5.37
CA ALA A 23 1.92 18.97 -6.08
C ALA A 23 2.93 19.94 -6.70
N THR A 24 4.05 20.17 -6.00
CA THR A 24 5.14 21.00 -6.52
C THR A 24 5.80 20.36 -7.73
N GLU A 25 6.04 19.05 -7.67
CA GLU A 25 6.65 18.31 -8.79
C GLU A 25 5.71 18.20 -9.99
N VAL A 26 4.42 17.98 -9.78
CA VAL A 26 3.41 17.95 -10.85
C VAL A 26 3.31 19.30 -11.57
N ARG A 27 3.34 20.41 -10.82
CA ARG A 27 3.42 21.76 -11.43
C ARG A 27 4.67 21.90 -12.30
N ARG A 28 5.83 21.49 -11.79
CA ARG A 28 7.09 21.52 -12.53
C ARG A 28 7.01 20.73 -13.84
N LEU A 29 6.41 19.53 -13.80
CA LEU A 29 6.20 18.71 -15.01
C LEU A 29 5.27 19.39 -16.01
N SER A 30 4.18 20.00 -15.52
CA SER A 30 3.24 20.76 -16.35
C SER A 30 3.92 21.94 -17.04
N GLU A 31 4.72 22.72 -16.32
CA GLU A 31 5.48 23.86 -16.87
C GLU A 31 6.55 23.42 -17.87
N THR A 32 7.22 22.29 -17.61
CA THR A 32 8.33 21.81 -18.45
C THR A 32 7.85 21.14 -19.74
N TYR A 33 6.79 20.34 -19.66
CA TYR A 33 6.37 19.45 -20.75
C TYR A 33 4.95 19.74 -21.28
N GLY A 34 4.22 20.68 -20.69
CA GLY A 34 2.82 20.95 -21.02
C GLY A 34 1.88 19.80 -20.69
N LYS A 35 2.31 18.84 -19.86
CA LYS A 35 1.56 17.62 -19.51
C LYS A 35 1.62 17.35 -18.01
N VAL A 36 0.57 16.71 -17.49
CA VAL A 36 0.51 16.23 -16.11
C VAL A 36 0.41 14.70 -16.08
N PRO A 37 0.85 14.04 -14.99
CA PRO A 37 0.64 12.61 -14.85
C PRO A 37 -0.84 12.24 -14.84
N GLY A 38 -1.13 11.01 -15.25
CA GLY A 38 -2.48 10.47 -15.30
C GLY A 38 -2.57 9.15 -14.53
N LEU A 39 -3.59 9.01 -13.69
CA LEU A 39 -3.89 7.80 -12.93
C LEU A 39 -5.24 7.24 -13.36
N ALA A 40 -5.25 6.02 -13.88
CA ALA A 40 -6.49 5.29 -14.12
C ALA A 40 -6.89 4.47 -12.89
N VAL A 41 -8.14 4.58 -12.47
CA VAL A 41 -8.71 3.81 -11.36
C VAL A 41 -9.84 2.94 -11.90
N VAL A 42 -9.68 1.62 -11.77
CA VAL A 42 -10.64 0.61 -12.20
C VAL A 42 -11.37 0.06 -10.98
N ILE A 43 -12.69 0.14 -11.00
CA ILE A 43 -13.58 -0.37 -9.96
C ILE A 43 -14.52 -1.39 -10.59
N VAL A 44 -14.75 -2.49 -9.89
CA VAL A 44 -15.72 -3.51 -10.29
C VAL A 44 -16.78 -3.64 -9.19
N GLY A 45 -18.04 -3.45 -9.57
CA GLY A 45 -19.19 -3.47 -8.66
C GLY A 45 -19.37 -2.18 -7.85
N ASN A 46 -20.36 -2.20 -6.94
CA ASN A 46 -20.86 -1.01 -6.23
C ASN A 46 -20.70 -1.11 -4.71
N ARG A 47 -19.57 -1.62 -4.22
CA ARG A 47 -19.34 -1.69 -2.78
C ARG A 47 -19.06 -0.29 -2.21
N LYS A 48 -19.78 0.09 -1.16
CA LYS A 48 -19.69 1.41 -0.51
C LYS A 48 -18.30 1.75 0.05
N ASP A 49 -17.56 0.73 0.51
CA ASP A 49 -16.18 0.89 0.98
C ASP A 49 -15.23 1.19 -0.19
N SER A 50 -15.38 0.48 -1.31
CA SER A 50 -14.64 0.75 -2.55
C SER A 50 -14.89 2.16 -3.08
N GLU A 51 -16.14 2.65 -3.06
CA GLU A 51 -16.48 4.01 -3.49
C GLU A 51 -15.80 5.09 -2.65
N SER A 52 -15.83 4.93 -1.32
CA SER A 52 -15.19 5.88 -0.40
C SER A 52 -13.69 5.96 -0.63
N TYR A 53 -13.04 4.80 -0.78
CA TYR A 53 -11.61 4.70 -1.02
C TYR A 53 -11.19 5.30 -2.37
N VAL A 54 -12.00 5.10 -3.41
CA VAL A 54 -11.73 5.70 -4.73
C VAL A 54 -11.96 7.20 -4.72
N ASN A 55 -12.99 7.68 -4.02
CA ASN A 55 -13.22 9.12 -3.86
C ASN A 55 -12.03 9.80 -3.15
N MET A 56 -11.42 9.14 -2.16
CA MET A 56 -10.19 9.62 -1.54
C MET A 56 -9.03 9.70 -2.55
N LYS A 57 -8.86 8.70 -3.41
CA LYS A 57 -7.83 8.70 -4.47
C LYS A 57 -8.06 9.81 -5.49
N ARG A 58 -9.29 9.99 -5.96
CA ARG A 58 -9.67 11.10 -6.87
C ARG A 58 -9.35 12.44 -6.25
N LYS A 59 -9.74 12.63 -4.99
CA LYS A 59 -9.47 13.85 -4.25
C LYS A 59 -7.97 14.10 -4.12
N ALA A 60 -7.19 13.07 -3.78
CA ALA A 60 -5.74 13.16 -3.69
C ALA A 60 -5.10 13.54 -5.05
N CYS A 61 -5.55 12.94 -6.16
CA CYS A 61 -5.11 13.31 -7.50
C CYS A 61 -5.43 14.77 -7.83
N ALA A 62 -6.67 15.21 -7.58
CA ALA A 62 -7.08 16.59 -7.80
C ALA A 62 -6.29 17.58 -6.94
N GLU A 63 -6.05 17.26 -5.66
CA GLU A 63 -5.25 18.08 -4.74
C GLU A 63 -3.83 18.32 -5.23
N VAL A 64 -3.23 17.35 -5.94
CA VAL A 64 -1.84 17.45 -6.43
C VAL A 64 -1.73 17.75 -7.93
N GLY A 65 -2.85 17.93 -8.63
CA GLY A 65 -2.89 18.24 -10.07
C GLY A 65 -2.68 17.05 -11.02
N ILE A 66 -2.83 15.82 -10.53
CA ILE A 66 -2.80 14.60 -11.36
C ILE A 66 -4.18 14.40 -12.00
N LYS A 67 -4.21 14.03 -13.28
CA LYS A 67 -5.45 13.70 -13.99
C LYS A 67 -5.93 12.31 -13.57
N SER A 68 -7.15 12.16 -13.05
CA SER A 68 -7.74 10.84 -12.81
C SER A 68 -8.61 10.40 -13.98
N VAL A 69 -8.56 9.12 -14.31
CA VAL A 69 -9.44 8.47 -15.29
C VAL A 69 -10.15 7.33 -14.59
N ASP A 70 -11.46 7.48 -14.42
CA ASP A 70 -12.26 6.47 -13.72
C ASP A 70 -12.87 5.47 -14.68
N THR A 71 -12.77 4.19 -14.33
CA THR A 71 -13.46 3.10 -15.03
C THR A 71 -14.28 2.31 -14.03
N ASN A 72 -15.59 2.52 -14.04
CA ASN A 72 -16.53 1.72 -13.26
C ASN A 72 -17.08 0.61 -14.15
N LEU A 73 -16.95 -0.63 -13.71
CA LEU A 73 -17.47 -1.83 -14.36
C LEU A 73 -18.52 -2.47 -13.45
N PRO A 74 -19.56 -3.11 -14.02
CA PRO A 74 -20.59 -3.75 -13.20
C PRO A 74 -20.03 -4.97 -12.46
N GLU A 75 -20.70 -5.38 -11.38
CA GLU A 75 -20.23 -6.50 -10.54
C GLU A 75 -20.17 -7.82 -11.31
N ASP A 76 -21.05 -8.02 -12.29
CA ASP A 76 -21.14 -9.21 -13.15
C ASP A 76 -20.22 -9.17 -14.37
N VAL A 77 -19.33 -8.17 -14.48
CA VAL A 77 -18.34 -8.08 -15.57
C VAL A 77 -17.52 -9.37 -15.64
N SER A 78 -17.22 -9.81 -16.86
CA SER A 78 -16.36 -10.99 -17.05
C SER A 78 -14.88 -10.66 -16.78
N GLU A 79 -14.11 -11.66 -16.37
CA GLU A 79 -12.65 -11.56 -16.22
C GLU A 79 -11.99 -11.05 -17.52
N THR A 80 -12.41 -11.59 -18.66
CA THR A 80 -11.91 -11.17 -19.99
C THR A 80 -12.18 -9.69 -20.27
N GLU A 81 -13.38 -9.20 -19.99
CA GLU A 81 -13.74 -7.80 -20.25
C GLU A 81 -12.95 -6.84 -19.35
N LEU A 82 -12.74 -7.20 -18.09
CA LEU A 82 -11.88 -6.44 -17.17
C LEU A 82 -10.42 -6.42 -17.68
N ILE A 83 -9.88 -7.55 -18.13
CA ILE A 83 -8.53 -7.62 -18.71
C ILE A 83 -8.43 -6.76 -19.97
N CYS A 84 -9.41 -6.82 -20.88
CA CYS A 84 -9.45 -5.96 -22.06
C CYS A 84 -9.43 -4.48 -21.69
N ARG A 85 -10.11 -4.10 -20.60
CA ARG A 85 -10.07 -2.72 -20.10
C ARG A 85 -8.67 -2.34 -19.57
N VAL A 86 -8.02 -3.23 -18.83
CA VAL A 86 -6.63 -3.03 -18.37
C VAL A 86 -5.68 -2.86 -19.56
N HIS A 87 -5.79 -3.69 -20.59
CA HIS A 87 -4.99 -3.57 -21.81
C HIS A 87 -5.21 -2.24 -22.53
N TYR A 88 -6.45 -1.76 -22.63
CA TYR A 88 -6.75 -0.44 -23.18
C TYR A 88 -6.03 0.68 -22.40
N LEU A 89 -5.98 0.59 -21.06
CA LEU A 89 -5.27 1.56 -20.22
C LEU A 89 -3.74 1.44 -20.34
N ASN A 90 -3.21 0.22 -20.52
CA ASN A 90 -1.78 -0.01 -20.75
C ASN A 90 -1.26 0.72 -21.98
N VAL A 91 -2.03 0.75 -23.08
CA VAL A 91 -1.61 1.41 -24.32
C VAL A 91 -1.96 2.90 -24.38
N ASN A 92 -2.72 3.42 -23.41
CA ASN A 92 -3.10 4.82 -23.39
C ASN A 92 -1.91 5.72 -22.94
N PRO A 93 -1.41 6.63 -23.80
CA PRO A 93 -0.26 7.48 -23.48
C PRO A 93 -0.54 8.57 -22.43
N ASP A 94 -1.81 8.86 -22.12
CA ASP A 94 -2.18 9.80 -21.06
C ASP A 94 -2.28 9.13 -19.68
N VAL A 95 -2.26 7.79 -19.64
CA VAL A 95 -2.30 7.00 -18.40
C VAL A 95 -0.89 6.57 -18.04
N HIS A 96 -0.42 6.99 -16.88
CA HIS A 96 0.93 6.73 -16.37
C HIS A 96 0.92 5.74 -15.20
N GLY A 97 -0.23 5.58 -14.54
CA GLY A 97 -0.46 4.57 -13.53
C GLY A 97 -1.85 3.95 -13.66
N ILE A 98 -1.97 2.68 -13.33
CA ILE A 98 -3.23 1.94 -13.30
C ILE A 98 -3.38 1.36 -11.90
N LEU A 99 -4.59 1.50 -11.35
CA LEU A 99 -4.97 0.92 -10.10
C LEU A 99 -6.26 0.14 -10.28
N VAL A 100 -6.23 -1.15 -9.94
CA VAL A 100 -7.43 -1.99 -9.87
C VAL A 100 -7.84 -2.11 -8.40
N GLN A 101 -9.03 -1.63 -8.06
CA GLN A 101 -9.50 -1.61 -6.68
C GLN A 101 -9.88 -3.02 -6.22
N LEU A 102 -9.22 -3.49 -5.16
CA LEU A 102 -9.48 -4.77 -4.52
C LEU A 102 -10.44 -4.64 -3.31
N PRO A 103 -11.12 -5.73 -2.90
CA PRO A 103 -11.16 -7.03 -3.58
C PRO A 103 -12.07 -7.01 -4.81
N LEU A 104 -11.77 -7.85 -5.80
CA LEU A 104 -12.63 -8.08 -6.95
C LEU A 104 -13.77 -9.06 -6.61
N PRO A 105 -14.84 -9.11 -7.42
CA PRO A 105 -15.86 -10.15 -7.33
C PRO A 105 -15.26 -11.56 -7.35
N LYS A 106 -15.88 -12.49 -6.61
CA LYS A 106 -15.33 -13.85 -6.38
C LYS A 106 -15.12 -14.69 -7.64
N HIS A 107 -15.82 -14.38 -8.73
CA HIS A 107 -15.69 -15.07 -10.01
C HIS A 107 -14.49 -14.59 -10.84
N ILE A 108 -13.78 -13.55 -10.41
CA ILE A 108 -12.62 -12.99 -11.10
C ILE A 108 -11.35 -13.36 -10.32
N ASN A 109 -10.33 -13.83 -11.04
CA ASN A 109 -9.03 -14.06 -10.47
C ASN A 109 -8.22 -12.75 -10.41
N GLU A 110 -8.08 -12.20 -9.20
CA GLU A 110 -7.31 -10.97 -8.93
C GLU A 110 -5.87 -11.04 -9.45
N GLU A 111 -5.17 -12.16 -9.22
CA GLU A 111 -3.76 -12.30 -9.61
C GLU A 111 -3.58 -12.25 -11.13
N LYS A 112 -4.51 -12.84 -11.89
CA LYS A 112 -4.50 -12.71 -13.35
C LYS A 112 -4.65 -11.27 -13.78
N VAL A 113 -5.68 -10.56 -13.27
CA VAL A 113 -5.93 -9.16 -13.63
C VAL A 113 -4.74 -8.26 -13.29
N LEU A 114 -4.16 -8.42 -12.10
CA LEU A 114 -3.00 -7.62 -11.66
C LEU A 114 -1.75 -7.89 -12.48
N THR A 115 -1.56 -9.12 -12.98
CA THR A 115 -0.44 -9.48 -13.86
C THR A 115 -0.57 -8.85 -15.25
N GLU A 116 -1.79 -8.53 -15.69
CA GLU A 116 -2.03 -7.87 -16.97
C GLU A 116 -1.74 -6.36 -16.95
N ILE A 117 -1.50 -5.76 -15.78
CA ILE A 117 -1.09 -4.36 -15.67
C ILE A 117 0.37 -4.24 -16.11
N ALA A 118 0.68 -3.33 -17.05
CA ALA A 118 2.05 -3.09 -17.49
C ALA A 118 2.93 -2.71 -16.29
N LEU A 119 4.13 -3.29 -16.21
CA LEU A 119 5.02 -3.13 -15.04
C LEU A 119 5.35 -1.66 -14.74
N GLU A 120 5.50 -0.85 -15.79
CA GLU A 120 5.76 0.58 -15.74
C GLU A 120 4.54 1.44 -15.36
N LYS A 121 3.34 0.84 -15.33
CA LYS A 121 2.09 1.48 -14.87
C LYS A 121 1.51 0.86 -13.59
N ASP A 122 2.12 -0.18 -13.04
CA ASP A 122 1.72 -0.83 -11.78
C ASP A 122 2.08 0.02 -10.56
N VAL A 123 1.48 1.20 -10.44
CA VAL A 123 1.77 2.15 -9.36
C VAL A 123 1.34 1.64 -7.97
N ASP A 124 0.49 0.61 -7.92
CA ASP A 124 0.11 -0.06 -6.67
C ASP A 124 1.11 -1.16 -6.24
N GLY A 125 2.00 -1.56 -7.15
CA GLY A 125 3.15 -2.42 -6.87
C GLY A 125 2.83 -3.90 -6.70
N PHE A 126 1.67 -4.37 -7.15
CA PHE A 126 1.21 -5.75 -6.97
C PHE A 126 1.57 -6.69 -8.12
N HIS A 127 2.13 -6.18 -9.21
CA HIS A 127 2.62 -7.02 -10.29
C HIS A 127 3.68 -8.00 -9.73
N PRO A 128 3.60 -9.32 -10.00
CA PRO A 128 4.50 -10.32 -9.42
C PRO A 128 5.99 -10.00 -9.62
N MET A 129 6.35 -9.39 -10.75
CA MET A 129 7.72 -8.93 -11.02
C MET A 129 8.21 -7.85 -10.04
N ASN A 130 7.35 -6.92 -9.60
CA ASN A 130 7.71 -5.92 -8.59
C ASN A 130 7.96 -6.61 -7.24
N ILE A 131 7.08 -7.52 -6.81
CA ILE A 131 7.28 -8.29 -5.57
C ILE A 131 8.54 -9.17 -5.65
N GLY A 132 8.76 -9.85 -6.77
CA GLY A 132 9.95 -10.67 -6.99
C GLY A 132 11.24 -9.85 -6.92
N LYS A 133 11.29 -8.69 -7.59
CA LYS A 133 12.44 -7.77 -7.51
C LYS A 133 12.64 -7.22 -6.09
N LEU A 134 11.55 -6.95 -5.35
CA LEU A 134 11.63 -6.52 -3.95
C LEU A 134 12.27 -7.60 -3.06
N ALA A 135 11.98 -8.87 -3.31
CA ALA A 135 12.50 -10.00 -2.52
C ALA A 135 13.97 -10.35 -2.83
N MET A 136 14.51 -9.90 -3.96
CA MET A 136 15.86 -10.27 -4.41
C MET A 136 16.89 -9.20 -4.05
N LYS A 137 18.00 -9.62 -3.43
CA LYS A 137 19.15 -8.75 -3.19
C LYS A 137 19.75 -8.26 -4.52
N GLY A 138 20.09 -6.97 -4.61
CA GLY A 138 20.68 -6.37 -5.81
C GLY A 138 19.68 -6.13 -6.95
N ARG A 139 18.37 -6.25 -6.69
CA ARG A 139 17.31 -5.89 -7.62
C ARG A 139 16.44 -4.80 -6.99
N GLU A 140 15.99 -3.88 -7.83
CA GLU A 140 15.06 -2.84 -7.42
C GLU A 140 13.76 -2.95 -8.24
N PRO A 141 12.60 -3.01 -7.57
CA PRO A 141 11.31 -2.99 -8.25
C PRO A 141 11.05 -1.60 -8.84
N LEU A 142 10.20 -1.52 -9.87
CA LEU A 142 9.77 -0.22 -10.38
C LEU A 142 8.82 0.45 -9.39
N PHE A 143 7.91 -0.35 -8.82
CA PHE A 143 6.97 0.10 -7.81
C PHE A 143 6.99 -0.83 -6.61
N VAL A 144 6.68 -0.28 -5.45
CA VAL A 144 6.62 -0.99 -4.18
C VAL A 144 5.19 -0.88 -3.68
N PRO A 145 4.59 -1.95 -3.14
CA PRO A 145 3.26 -1.93 -2.56
C PRO A 145 2.99 -0.71 -1.68
N CYS A 146 1.92 0.02 -1.98
CA CYS A 146 1.64 1.34 -1.40
C CYS A 146 1.55 1.32 0.13
N THR A 147 0.75 0.40 0.69
CA THR A 147 0.54 0.31 2.15
C THR A 147 1.84 -0.07 2.88
N PRO A 148 2.57 -1.13 2.48
CA PRO A 148 3.89 -1.44 3.02
C PRO A 148 4.90 -0.28 2.96
N LYS A 149 4.98 0.40 1.81
CA LYS A 149 5.85 1.59 1.65
C LYS A 149 5.42 2.71 2.59
N GLY A 150 4.12 2.94 2.71
CA GLY A 150 3.53 3.91 3.64
C GLY A 150 3.93 3.64 5.09
N CYS A 151 3.85 2.41 5.57
CA CYS A 151 4.29 2.04 6.92
C CYS A 151 5.76 2.41 7.16
N VAL A 152 6.65 2.07 6.23
CA VAL A 152 8.08 2.40 6.33
C VAL A 152 8.31 3.92 6.28
N GLU A 153 7.60 4.63 5.41
CA GLU A 153 7.70 6.09 5.30
C GLU A 153 7.26 6.79 6.58
N LEU A 154 6.18 6.32 7.22
CA LEU A 154 5.71 6.82 8.51
C LEU A 154 6.77 6.67 9.60
N LEU A 155 7.43 5.51 9.68
CA LEU A 155 8.53 5.28 10.62
C LEU A 155 9.69 6.25 10.36
N LYS A 156 10.12 6.38 9.11
CA LYS A 156 11.23 7.25 8.70
C LYS A 156 10.97 8.72 8.99
N ARG A 157 9.81 9.25 8.54
CA ARG A 157 9.43 10.66 8.77
C ARG A 157 9.15 10.97 10.24
N SER A 158 8.88 9.96 11.06
CA SER A 158 8.76 10.09 12.52
C SER A 158 10.12 9.98 13.25
N GLY A 159 11.23 9.84 12.52
CA GLY A 159 12.58 9.73 13.11
C GLY A 159 12.87 8.38 13.77
N ILE A 160 12.10 7.33 13.45
CA ILE A 160 12.28 6.00 14.03
C ILE A 160 13.32 5.23 13.22
N THR A 161 14.43 4.87 13.86
CA THR A 161 15.46 4.01 13.26
C THR A 161 14.98 2.56 13.16
N ILE A 162 14.89 2.04 11.93
CA ILE A 162 14.48 0.65 11.64
C ILE A 162 15.67 -0.32 11.76
N LYS A 163 16.86 0.12 11.35
CA LYS A 163 18.08 -0.69 11.33
C LYS A 163 18.39 -1.31 12.70
N GLY A 164 18.59 -2.63 12.70
CA GLY A 164 18.93 -3.43 13.88
C GLY A 164 17.76 -3.68 14.84
N LYS A 165 16.55 -3.19 14.56
CA LYS A 165 15.37 -3.40 15.40
C LYS A 165 14.73 -4.76 15.16
N LYS A 166 14.11 -5.33 16.21
CA LYS A 166 13.21 -6.48 16.11
C LYS A 166 11.84 -6.00 15.64
N ALA A 167 11.50 -6.25 14.38
CA ALA A 167 10.18 -5.94 13.85
C ALA A 167 9.30 -7.21 13.81
N VAL A 168 8.06 -7.09 14.30
CA VAL A 168 7.05 -8.14 14.19
C VAL A 168 5.94 -7.69 13.24
N VAL A 169 5.71 -8.48 12.21
CA VAL A 169 4.60 -8.28 11.28
C VAL A 169 3.52 -9.31 11.60
N VAL A 170 2.34 -8.86 12.00
CA VAL A 170 1.20 -9.73 12.29
C VAL A 170 0.35 -9.79 11.02
N GLY A 171 0.34 -10.94 10.35
CA GLY A 171 -0.31 -11.13 9.06
C GLY A 171 0.68 -11.36 7.92
N ARG A 172 0.30 -12.19 6.95
CA ARG A 172 1.15 -12.62 5.82
C ARG A 172 0.44 -12.57 4.47
N SER A 173 -0.51 -11.66 4.31
CA SER A 173 -1.18 -11.43 3.03
C SER A 173 -0.18 -11.04 1.93
N ASN A 174 -0.48 -11.36 0.68
CA ASN A 174 0.34 -10.97 -0.47
C ASN A 174 0.44 -9.44 -0.67
N ILE A 175 -0.58 -8.69 -0.22
CA ILE A 175 -0.67 -7.25 -0.47
C ILE A 175 -0.05 -6.35 0.63
N VAL A 176 -0.03 -6.81 1.89
CA VAL A 176 0.51 -6.02 3.02
C VAL A 176 1.59 -6.77 3.80
N GLY A 177 1.24 -7.87 4.46
CA GLY A 177 2.13 -8.57 5.39
C GLY A 177 3.46 -9.04 4.79
N LEU A 178 3.42 -9.72 3.63
CA LEU A 178 4.66 -10.18 2.99
C LEU A 178 5.52 -9.02 2.47
N PRO A 179 5.01 -8.04 1.71
CA PRO A 179 5.87 -6.98 1.20
C PRO A 179 6.43 -6.07 2.30
N VAL A 180 5.69 -5.81 3.39
CA VAL A 180 6.23 -4.98 4.49
C VAL A 180 7.35 -5.70 5.23
N THR A 181 7.27 -7.03 5.35
CA THR A 181 8.38 -7.87 5.86
C THR A 181 9.63 -7.67 5.01
N LEU A 182 9.52 -7.72 3.68
CA LEU A 182 10.64 -7.54 2.77
C LEU A 182 11.24 -6.12 2.85
N LEU A 183 10.40 -5.10 2.99
CA LEU A 183 10.89 -3.72 3.15
C LEU A 183 11.63 -3.53 4.48
N LEU A 184 11.09 -4.06 5.58
CA LEU A 184 11.78 -4.00 6.88
C LEU A 184 13.13 -4.73 6.84
N LEU A 185 13.21 -5.88 6.15
CA LEU A 185 14.47 -6.57 5.91
C LEU A 185 15.46 -5.73 5.08
N LYS A 186 14.99 -5.02 4.03
CA LYS A 186 15.81 -4.08 3.25
C LYS A 186 16.33 -2.90 4.09
N GLU A 187 15.60 -2.52 5.14
CA GLU A 187 15.99 -1.49 6.11
C GLU A 187 16.82 -2.05 7.29
N ASP A 188 17.43 -3.24 7.12
CA ASP A 188 18.29 -3.91 8.11
C ASP A 188 17.59 -4.27 9.44
N ALA A 189 16.27 -4.47 9.46
CA ALA A 189 15.56 -4.99 10.64
C ALA A 189 15.69 -6.53 10.75
N THR A 190 15.64 -7.05 11.97
CA THR A 190 15.36 -8.47 12.22
C THR A 190 13.85 -8.65 12.24
N VAL A 191 13.28 -9.40 11.31
CA VAL A 191 11.82 -9.47 11.13
C VAL A 191 11.27 -10.85 11.49
N THR A 192 10.18 -10.90 12.26
CA THR A 192 9.40 -12.11 12.53
C THR A 192 7.96 -11.93 12.05
N VAL A 193 7.43 -12.93 11.35
CA VAL A 193 6.05 -12.92 10.85
C VAL A 193 5.18 -13.80 11.73
N VAL A 194 4.15 -13.20 12.33
CA VAL A 194 3.12 -13.89 13.12
C VAL A 194 1.89 -14.09 12.24
N HIS A 195 1.28 -15.28 12.28
CA HIS A 195 0.07 -15.60 11.52
C HIS A 195 -0.84 -16.56 12.31
N SER A 196 -1.98 -16.93 11.74
CA SER A 196 -3.00 -17.79 12.40
C SER A 196 -2.53 -19.18 12.85
N GLY A 197 -1.34 -19.62 12.41
CA GLY A 197 -0.75 -20.90 12.80
C GLY A 197 0.42 -20.76 13.77
N THR A 198 0.76 -19.54 14.18
CA THR A 198 1.83 -19.27 15.15
C THR A 198 1.36 -19.66 16.55
N LYS A 199 2.16 -20.45 17.26
CA LYS A 199 1.91 -20.78 18.67
C LYS A 199 2.41 -19.63 19.55
N GLU A 200 1.65 -19.31 20.59
CA GLU A 200 1.99 -18.27 21.59
C GLU A 200 2.37 -16.92 20.95
N PRO A 201 1.55 -16.37 20.03
CA PRO A 201 1.89 -15.16 19.29
C PRO A 201 2.17 -13.96 20.20
N GLU A 202 1.54 -13.90 21.38
CA GLU A 202 1.73 -12.83 22.34
C GLU A 202 3.18 -12.74 22.83
N SER A 203 3.86 -13.87 23.09
CA SER A 203 5.25 -13.84 23.56
C SER A 203 6.18 -13.21 22.52
N ILE A 204 5.99 -13.56 21.25
CA ILE A 204 6.75 -13.03 20.11
C ILE A 204 6.49 -11.53 19.95
N ILE A 205 5.23 -11.11 20.01
CA ILE A 205 4.84 -9.71 19.84
C ILE A 205 5.42 -8.83 20.96
N ARG A 206 5.52 -9.34 22.20
CA ARG A 206 6.09 -8.59 23.32
C ARG A 206 7.58 -8.27 23.18
N GLU A 207 8.33 -9.03 22.39
CA GLU A 207 9.76 -8.79 22.15
C GLU A 207 10.04 -7.74 21.07
N ALA A 208 9.00 -7.27 20.38
CA ALA A 208 9.14 -6.39 19.23
C ALA A 208 9.52 -4.96 19.64
N ASP A 209 10.50 -4.39 18.96
CA ASP A 209 10.72 -2.94 18.92
C ASP A 209 9.67 -2.26 18.03
N ILE A 210 9.26 -2.90 16.93
CA ILE A 210 8.31 -2.37 15.93
C ILE A 210 7.23 -3.42 15.68
N ILE A 211 5.95 -3.05 15.78
CA ILE A 211 4.83 -3.91 15.40
C ILE A 211 4.07 -3.31 14.23
N ILE A 212 3.85 -4.11 13.18
CA ILE A 212 2.94 -3.80 12.07
C ILE A 212 1.80 -4.83 12.08
N ALA A 213 0.58 -4.38 12.39
CA ALA A 213 -0.62 -5.22 12.41
C ALA A 213 -1.34 -5.17 11.04
N ALA A 214 -1.33 -6.28 10.32
CA ALA A 214 -1.85 -6.42 8.94
C ALA A 214 -2.78 -7.63 8.80
N VAL A 215 -3.73 -7.78 9.74
CA VAL A 215 -4.59 -8.97 9.86
C VAL A 215 -6.06 -8.77 9.45
N GLY A 216 -6.48 -7.54 9.15
CA GLY A 216 -7.86 -7.25 8.72
C GLY A 216 -8.93 -7.58 9.78
N GLN A 217 -8.53 -7.77 11.04
CA GLN A 217 -9.41 -8.08 12.16
C GLN A 217 -9.18 -7.07 13.29
N ALA A 218 -10.24 -6.39 13.70
CA ALA A 218 -10.18 -5.40 14.77
C ALA A 218 -9.72 -6.03 16.09
N MET A 219 -8.91 -5.28 16.85
CA MET A 219 -8.49 -5.62 18.22
C MET A 219 -7.72 -6.94 18.38
N MET A 220 -7.18 -7.53 17.31
CA MET A 220 -6.39 -8.76 17.41
C MET A 220 -5.08 -8.55 18.19
N VAL A 221 -4.46 -7.39 18.04
CA VAL A 221 -3.30 -6.98 18.84
C VAL A 221 -3.81 -6.08 19.96
N THR A 222 -3.57 -6.46 21.22
CA THR A 222 -4.05 -5.72 22.40
C THR A 222 -2.90 -5.10 23.19
N ILE A 223 -3.23 -4.09 23.99
CA ILE A 223 -2.30 -3.20 24.74
C ILE A 223 -1.46 -3.96 25.80
N ALA A 224 -1.75 -5.23 26.10
CA ALA A 224 -0.88 -6.06 26.94
C ALA A 224 0.48 -6.43 26.29
N SER A 225 0.73 -5.95 25.07
CA SER A 225 2.01 -6.02 24.36
C SER A 225 2.80 -4.72 24.57
N PRO A 226 3.88 -4.72 25.36
CA PRO A 226 4.59 -3.50 25.80
C PRO A 226 5.55 -2.95 24.73
N CYS A 227 5.10 -2.85 23.48
CA CYS A 227 5.92 -2.33 22.40
C CYS A 227 5.87 -0.79 22.34
N PRO A 228 7.02 -0.09 22.23
CA PRO A 228 7.06 1.36 22.14
C PRO A 228 6.56 1.92 20.80
N TYR A 229 6.48 1.12 19.73
CA TYR A 229 6.07 1.57 18.39
C TYR A 229 5.10 0.58 17.71
N CYS A 230 3.79 0.87 17.78
CA CYS A 230 2.74 0.08 17.14
C CYS A 230 2.03 0.87 16.03
N LEU A 231 2.03 0.33 14.80
CA LEU A 231 1.19 0.83 13.70
C LEU A 231 -0.07 -0.03 13.60
N HIS A 232 -1.23 0.57 13.87
CA HIS A 232 -2.55 -0.05 13.69
C HIS A 232 -3.17 0.48 12.40
N ASN A 233 -3.55 -0.42 11.49
CA ASN A 233 -4.30 -0.06 10.30
C ASN A 233 -5.79 -0.10 10.63
N GLU A 234 -6.33 0.97 11.21
CA GLU A 234 -7.78 1.14 11.36
C GLU A 234 -8.35 1.73 10.07
N CYS A 235 -8.85 0.85 9.19
CA CYS A 235 -9.81 1.26 8.17
C CYS A 235 -11.20 1.23 8.83
N ASN A 236 -11.66 2.40 9.29
CA ASN A 236 -13.08 2.69 9.48
C ASN A 236 -13.56 3.57 8.34
#